data_AF-A0A0K9NU11-F1
#
_entry.id   AF-A0A0K9NU11-F1
#
_cell.length_a   1.000
_cell.length_b   1.000
_cell.length_c   1.000
_cell.angle_alpha   90.00
_cell.angle_beta   90.00
_cell.angle_gamma   90.00
#
_symmetry.space_group_name_H-M   'P 1'
#
loop_
_entity.id
_entity.type
_entity.pdbx_description
1 polymer ?
#
loop_
_entity_poly.entity_id
_entity_poly.type
_entity_poly.pdbx_seq_one_letter_code
_entity_poly.pdbx_strand_id
1 'polypeptide(L)'
;MAVLDLLDFENLSSSIGGFDHGMLRLKIEFLLLAQTLCDAVEEKDSEVFHRIRLILEFGLRGLDSVGHCGEKVGNEEDLALEMALSDLHGVILDQADVFDVLCWNIHRQVNIFPEATELTIIASGDVPESSDSSRGEFEDLVKVQRTVQMTHLSALNKYIESGDLESAISNIRYIHLDFGVDEPEYRMVLKYLIKEIWIQKGGYEEAQNSFQNKMLLMYTESLSANCTQFLHIIEAIQDELLTDEIEKNQHVVLDNVPIPFPLQNYLTALKLGCTTGLDNQKFQTMIAHSCMGDMYQYARLSGAHILECVMNCALSAVKREQLQEACDVLSLFPLLQPLVAAMGWDLLSGKTSMRKKLMLTLWMSKSQAVRMEESSFYGKQSDEMSCVDYLCDLLCFHLDVASFAACVNSGHAWNSKDSILFSKGKKQQVTYEKAFFHTDPFVENFVLERLATQTPLR
;
A
#
# COMPACT_ATOMS: atom_id res chain seq x y z
N MET A 1 -48.25 2.00 -15.68
CA MET A 1 -48.13 3.29 -16.40
C MET A 1 -46.99 3.26 -17.42
N ALA A 2 -45.85 2.59 -17.14
CA ALA A 2 -44.69 2.53 -18.06
C ALA A 2 -44.95 1.97 -19.48
N VAL A 3 -45.94 1.09 -19.67
CA VAL A 3 -46.27 0.56 -21.02
C VAL A 3 -47.06 1.55 -21.88
N LEU A 4 -47.84 2.45 -21.26
CA LEU A 4 -48.64 3.43 -21.99
C LEU A 4 -47.77 4.58 -22.52
N ASP A 5 -46.78 5.03 -21.74
CA ASP A 5 -45.82 6.04 -22.21
C ASP A 5 -44.85 5.47 -23.27
N LEU A 6 -44.62 4.16 -23.28
CA LEU A 6 -43.91 3.43 -24.34
C LEU A 6 -44.75 3.26 -25.62
N LEU A 7 -46.08 3.36 -25.53
CA LEU A 7 -47.00 3.25 -26.67
C LEU A 7 -47.29 4.60 -27.34
N ASP A 8 -47.13 5.72 -26.63
CA ASP A 8 -47.15 7.06 -27.24
C ASP A 8 -45.94 7.33 -28.15
N PHE A 9 -44.95 6.43 -28.18
CA PHE A 9 -43.83 6.44 -29.14
C PHE A 9 -44.26 6.27 -30.61
N GLU A 10 -45.36 5.58 -30.92
CA GLU A 10 -45.78 5.40 -32.31
C GLU A 10 -46.28 6.72 -32.93
N ASN A 11 -46.81 7.65 -32.13
CA ASN A 11 -47.35 8.92 -32.61
C ASN A 11 -46.27 10.00 -32.83
N LEU A 12 -45.07 9.85 -32.26
CA LEU A 12 -43.92 10.75 -32.45
C LEU A 12 -43.14 10.48 -33.75
N SER A 13 -43.46 9.39 -34.47
CA SER A 13 -42.84 9.05 -35.76
C SER A 13 -43.16 10.05 -36.90
N SER A 14 -44.01 11.04 -36.65
CA SER A 14 -44.51 11.98 -37.67
C SER A 14 -43.72 13.30 -37.80
N SER A 15 -42.74 13.60 -36.94
CA SER A 15 -41.84 14.76 -37.12
C SER A 15 -40.40 14.32 -37.42
N ILE A 16 -40.18 13.90 -38.67
CA ILE A 16 -38.87 13.58 -39.22
C ILE A 16 -38.04 14.88 -39.33
N GLY A 17 -37.15 15.10 -38.36
CA GLY A 17 -36.14 16.16 -38.42
C GLY A 17 -35.49 16.49 -37.07
N GLY A 18 -34.60 15.62 -36.58
CA GLY A 18 -33.66 15.98 -35.49
C GLY A 18 -33.78 15.18 -34.18
N PHE A 19 -33.98 13.86 -34.23
CA PHE A 19 -33.92 13.04 -33.01
C PHE A 19 -32.46 12.76 -32.61
N ASP A 20 -32.04 13.21 -31.43
CA ASP A 20 -30.79 12.76 -30.81
C ASP A 20 -30.98 11.35 -30.23
N HIS A 21 -30.41 10.35 -30.90
CA HIS A 21 -30.42 8.96 -30.47
C HIS A 21 -29.80 8.77 -29.07
N GLY A 22 -28.88 9.65 -28.66
CA GLY A 22 -28.28 9.62 -27.32
C GLY A 22 -29.30 9.95 -26.22
N MET A 23 -30.08 11.01 -26.42
CA MET A 23 -31.10 11.45 -25.47
C MET A 23 -32.25 10.45 -25.34
N LEU A 24 -32.66 9.83 -26.47
CA LEU A 24 -33.68 8.78 -26.46
C LEU A 24 -33.23 7.56 -25.65
N ARG A 25 -31.97 7.16 -25.81
CA ARG A 25 -31.38 6.04 -25.07
C ARG A 25 -31.37 6.32 -23.56
N LEU A 26 -30.96 7.53 -23.15
CA LEU A 26 -30.94 7.91 -21.74
C LEU A 26 -32.34 7.93 -21.14
N LYS A 27 -33.34 8.40 -21.89
CA LYS A 27 -34.74 8.40 -21.45
C LYS A 27 -35.29 6.99 -21.25
N ILE A 28 -35.02 6.07 -22.19
CA ILE A 28 -35.44 4.67 -22.05
C ILE A 28 -34.74 4.01 -20.85
N GLU A 29 -33.43 4.23 -20.69
CA GLU A 29 -32.65 3.69 -19.57
C GLU A 29 -33.18 4.22 -18.23
N PHE A 30 -33.44 5.53 -18.12
CA PHE A 30 -34.02 6.14 -16.94
C PHE A 30 -35.39 5.55 -16.59
N LEU A 31 -36.30 5.42 -17.56
CA LEU A 31 -37.63 4.84 -17.36
C LEU A 31 -37.59 3.38 -16.92
N LEU A 32 -36.62 2.59 -17.38
CA LEU A 32 -36.45 1.20 -16.95
C LEU A 32 -35.94 1.10 -15.51
N LEU A 33 -34.97 1.93 -15.14
CA LEU A 33 -34.46 2.00 -13.76
C LEU A 33 -35.56 2.45 -12.80
N ALA A 34 -36.33 3.45 -13.22
CA ALA A 34 -37.50 3.96 -12.53
C ALA A 34 -38.54 2.88 -12.23
N GLN A 35 -38.91 2.12 -13.26
CA GLN A 35 -39.87 1.01 -13.12
C GLN A 35 -39.32 -0.06 -12.18
N THR A 36 -38.03 -0.37 -12.27
CA THR A 36 -37.36 -1.34 -11.38
C THR A 36 -37.44 -0.91 -9.92
N LEU A 37 -37.22 0.38 -9.62
CA LEU A 37 -37.35 0.93 -8.27
C LEU A 37 -38.80 0.90 -7.78
N CYS A 38 -39.76 1.24 -8.64
CA CYS A 38 -41.19 1.17 -8.31
C CYS A 38 -41.65 -0.26 -8.03
N ASP A 39 -41.13 -1.26 -8.73
CA ASP A 39 -41.47 -2.68 -8.54
C ASP A 39 -40.79 -3.28 -7.29
N ALA A 40 -39.64 -2.73 -6.88
CA ALA A 40 -38.90 -3.16 -5.70
C ALA A 40 -39.51 -2.69 -4.37
N VAL A 41 -40.28 -1.60 -4.38
CA VAL A 41 -40.98 -1.10 -3.20
C VAL A 41 -42.34 -1.79 -3.09
N GLU A 42 -42.58 -2.52 -1.98
CA GLU A 42 -43.91 -3.10 -1.73
C GLU A 42 -44.97 -2.00 -1.71
N GLU A 43 -46.12 -2.26 -2.34
CA GLU A 43 -47.27 -1.35 -2.52
C GLU A 43 -47.81 -0.73 -1.21
N LYS A 44 -47.33 -1.19 -0.04
CA LYS A 44 -47.76 -0.78 1.30
C LYS A 44 -47.07 0.48 1.83
N ASP A 45 -45.93 0.88 1.28
CA ASP A 45 -45.19 2.07 1.74
C ASP A 45 -45.46 3.27 0.81
N SER A 46 -46.69 3.79 0.88
CA SER A 46 -47.22 4.81 -0.04
C SER A 46 -46.38 6.09 -0.07
N GLU A 47 -45.67 6.42 1.01
CA GLU A 47 -44.80 7.59 1.08
C GLU A 47 -43.48 7.38 0.32
N VAL A 48 -42.85 6.21 0.49
CA VAL A 48 -41.63 5.84 -0.26
C VAL A 48 -41.91 5.80 -1.76
N PHE A 49 -43.03 5.18 -2.15
CA PHE A 49 -43.45 5.11 -3.55
C PHE A 49 -43.68 6.51 -4.16
N HIS A 50 -44.30 7.42 -3.39
CA HIS A 50 -44.50 8.80 -3.83
C HIS A 50 -43.17 9.55 -4.03
N ARG A 51 -42.19 9.32 -3.15
CA ARG A 51 -40.87 9.98 -3.21
C ARG A 51 -40.00 9.47 -4.35
N ILE A 52 -40.02 8.16 -4.63
CA ILE A 52 -39.39 7.61 -5.83
C ILE A 52 -40.02 8.27 -7.05
N ARG A 53 -41.35 8.33 -7.12
CA ARG A 53 -42.06 8.98 -8.24
C ARG A 53 -41.67 10.45 -8.41
N LEU A 54 -41.43 11.20 -7.34
CA LEU A 54 -40.89 12.57 -7.44
C LEU A 54 -39.54 12.59 -8.15
N ILE A 55 -38.59 11.73 -7.77
CA ILE A 55 -37.28 11.60 -8.47
C ILE A 55 -37.48 11.29 -9.97
N LEU A 56 -38.47 10.45 -10.28
CA LEU A 56 -38.81 10.09 -11.67
C LEU A 56 -39.35 11.29 -12.45
N GLU A 57 -40.23 12.07 -11.84
CA GLU A 57 -40.79 13.26 -12.46
C GLU A 57 -39.70 14.30 -12.74
N PHE A 58 -38.73 14.49 -11.83
CA PHE A 58 -37.60 15.40 -12.06
C PHE A 58 -36.68 14.92 -13.19
N GLY A 59 -36.31 13.63 -13.22
CA GLY A 59 -35.43 13.13 -14.28
C GLY A 59 -36.11 13.08 -15.65
N LEU A 60 -37.42 12.84 -15.72
CA LEU A 60 -38.16 12.91 -16.97
C LEU A 60 -38.31 14.36 -17.46
N ARG A 61 -38.56 15.32 -16.58
CA ARG A 61 -38.59 16.76 -16.94
C ARG A 61 -37.24 17.22 -17.51
N GLY A 62 -36.12 16.80 -16.90
CA GLY A 62 -34.78 17.09 -17.42
C GLY A 62 -34.56 16.58 -18.85
N LEU A 63 -35.11 15.41 -19.18
CA LEU A 63 -35.03 14.78 -20.51
C LEU A 63 -36.07 15.31 -21.52
N ASP A 64 -37.20 15.86 -21.05
CA ASP A 64 -38.29 16.41 -21.88
C ASP A 64 -38.16 17.91 -22.15
N SER A 65 -37.17 18.57 -21.55
CA SER A 65 -36.86 20.00 -21.69
C SER A 65 -36.50 20.47 -23.12
N VAL A 66 -36.50 19.58 -24.11
CA VAL A 66 -36.46 19.94 -25.54
C VAL A 66 -37.80 20.47 -26.09
N GLY A 67 -38.85 20.62 -25.27
CA GLY A 67 -40.13 21.10 -25.82
C GLY A 67 -41.15 21.86 -24.97
N HIS A 68 -41.19 21.78 -23.63
CA HIS A 68 -42.28 22.41 -22.86
C HIS A 68 -41.82 23.01 -21.53
N CYS A 69 -41.92 24.34 -21.43
CA CYS A 69 -41.77 25.09 -20.18
C CYS A 69 -42.98 24.86 -19.26
N GLY A 70 -42.80 24.10 -18.18
CA GLY A 70 -43.73 24.06 -17.05
C GLY A 70 -43.41 25.16 -16.03
N GLU A 71 -44.44 25.73 -15.41
CA GLU A 71 -44.31 26.71 -14.31
C GLU A 71 -43.76 26.07 -13.03
N LYS A 72 -42.84 26.79 -12.35
CA LYS A 72 -42.31 26.42 -11.03
C LYS A 72 -43.41 26.37 -9.96
N VAL A 73 -43.28 25.40 -9.05
CA VAL A 73 -43.79 25.51 -7.68
C VAL A 73 -42.57 25.78 -6.78
N GLY A 74 -42.72 26.68 -5.80
CA GLY A 74 -41.60 27.37 -5.13
C GLY A 74 -40.88 26.62 -4.00
N ASN A 75 -39.97 27.33 -3.33
CA ASN A 75 -39.04 26.95 -2.24
C ASN A 75 -39.55 26.03 -1.10
N GLU A 76 -40.86 25.72 -1.03
CA GLU A 76 -41.40 24.68 -0.14
C GLU A 76 -41.10 23.26 -0.68
N GLU A 77 -40.94 23.09 -2.00
CA GLU A 77 -40.57 21.80 -2.62
C GLU A 77 -39.12 21.41 -2.33
N ASP A 78 -38.19 22.36 -2.19
CA ASP A 78 -36.78 22.11 -1.86
C ASP A 78 -36.60 21.43 -0.50
N LEU A 79 -37.26 21.97 0.53
CA LEU A 79 -37.21 21.42 1.88
C LEU A 79 -37.96 20.08 1.96
N ALA A 80 -39.06 19.96 1.21
CA ALA A 80 -39.80 18.72 1.08
C ALA A 80 -39.00 17.63 0.36
N LEU A 81 -38.14 17.99 -0.60
CA LEU A 81 -37.27 17.07 -1.34
C LEU A 81 -36.10 16.59 -0.47
N GLU A 82 -35.45 17.45 0.30
CA GLU A 82 -34.41 17.00 1.26
C GLU A 82 -34.98 16.05 2.32
N MET A 83 -36.14 16.38 2.89
CA MET A 83 -36.86 15.49 3.80
C MET A 83 -37.39 14.23 3.09
N ALA A 84 -37.78 14.35 1.81
CA ALA A 84 -38.19 13.23 0.97
C ALA A 84 -37.07 12.19 0.83
N LEU A 85 -35.86 12.67 0.55
CA LEU A 85 -34.71 11.83 0.27
C LEU A 85 -34.12 11.20 1.54
N SER A 86 -34.24 11.83 2.71
CA SER A 86 -33.72 11.26 3.97
C SER A 86 -34.42 9.96 4.40
N ASP A 87 -35.71 9.81 4.08
CA ASP A 87 -36.45 8.59 4.44
C ASP A 87 -36.24 7.45 3.42
N LEU A 88 -35.59 7.74 2.28
CA LEU A 88 -35.22 6.75 1.27
C LEU A 88 -33.91 6.02 1.61
N HIS A 89 -33.20 6.38 2.69
CA HIS A 89 -31.91 5.80 3.03
C HIS A 89 -31.90 4.26 3.05
N GLY A 90 -32.95 3.63 3.60
CA GLY A 90 -33.07 2.17 3.62
C GLY A 90 -33.19 1.58 2.21
N VAL A 91 -34.07 2.16 1.39
CA VAL A 91 -34.33 1.71 0.01
C VAL A 91 -33.11 1.92 -0.89
N ILE A 92 -32.38 3.02 -0.70
CA ILE A 92 -31.13 3.30 -1.42
C ILE A 92 -30.11 2.20 -1.17
N LEU A 93 -29.96 1.74 0.08
CA LEU A 93 -29.03 0.66 0.42
C LEU A 93 -29.53 -0.71 -0.07
N ASP A 94 -30.83 -0.98 0.00
CA ASP A 94 -31.42 -2.23 -0.47
C ASP A 94 -31.37 -2.38 -2.00
N GLN A 95 -31.42 -1.25 -2.73
CA GLN A 95 -31.38 -1.18 -4.20
C GLN A 95 -30.14 -0.42 -4.71
N ALA A 96 -29.00 -0.58 -4.04
CA ALA A 96 -27.77 0.18 -4.30
C ALA A 96 -27.34 0.11 -5.78
N ASP A 97 -27.37 -1.07 -6.41
CA ASP A 97 -27.01 -1.24 -7.82
C ASP A 97 -27.92 -0.41 -8.76
N VAL A 98 -29.22 -0.33 -8.46
CA VAL A 98 -30.18 0.41 -9.30
C VAL A 98 -29.99 1.91 -9.11
N PHE A 99 -29.77 2.38 -7.88
CA PHE A 99 -29.48 3.78 -7.58
C PHE A 99 -28.13 4.24 -8.12
N ASP A 100 -27.12 3.37 -8.18
CA ASP A 100 -25.82 3.66 -8.78
C ASP A 100 -25.96 3.95 -10.28
N VAL A 101 -26.63 3.06 -11.01
CA VAL A 101 -26.89 3.25 -12.45
C VAL A 101 -27.80 4.47 -12.68
N LEU A 102 -28.78 4.71 -11.80
CA LEU A 102 -29.61 5.91 -11.84
C LEU A 102 -28.78 7.18 -11.70
N CYS A 103 -27.85 7.23 -10.75
CA CYS A 103 -26.97 8.38 -10.55
C CYS A 103 -26.06 8.62 -11.75
N TRP A 104 -25.55 7.56 -12.40
CA TRP A 104 -24.81 7.69 -13.66
C TRP A 104 -25.66 8.20 -14.81
N ASN A 105 -26.92 7.78 -14.89
CA ASN A 105 -27.86 8.29 -15.88
C ASN A 105 -28.12 9.78 -15.64
N ILE A 106 -28.43 10.18 -14.39
CA ILE A 106 -28.59 11.58 -13.97
C ILE A 106 -27.34 12.40 -14.31
N HIS A 107 -26.15 11.88 -14.01
CA HIS A 107 -24.88 12.56 -14.28
C HIS A 107 -24.72 12.85 -15.78
N ARG A 108 -25.09 11.90 -16.64
CA ARG A 108 -25.09 12.09 -18.09
C ARG A 108 -26.13 13.14 -18.52
N GLN A 109 -27.32 13.16 -17.92
CA GLN A 109 -28.33 14.18 -18.22
C GLN A 109 -27.84 15.60 -17.89
N VAL A 110 -27.25 15.77 -16.71
CA VAL A 110 -26.68 17.06 -16.27
C VAL A 110 -25.55 17.50 -17.21
N ASN A 111 -24.69 16.58 -17.64
CA ASN A 111 -23.54 16.89 -18.51
C ASN A 111 -23.88 17.07 -20.00
N ILE A 112 -25.07 16.69 -20.47
CA ILE A 112 -25.50 16.92 -21.87
C ILE A 112 -25.78 18.39 -22.15
N PHE A 113 -26.15 19.16 -21.12
CA PHE A 113 -26.38 20.60 -21.19
C PHE A 113 -25.35 21.37 -20.36
N PRO A 114 -24.07 21.41 -20.77
CA PRO A 114 -22.98 22.00 -19.97
C PRO A 114 -23.06 23.54 -19.83
N GLU A 115 -24.00 24.20 -20.50
CA GLU A 115 -24.27 25.64 -20.35
C GLU A 115 -24.71 26.03 -18.92
N ALA A 116 -24.92 25.05 -18.04
CA ALA A 116 -25.17 25.25 -16.60
C ALA A 116 -23.90 25.32 -15.72
N THR A 117 -22.68 25.20 -16.27
CA THR A 117 -21.43 25.39 -15.51
C THR A 117 -20.78 26.74 -15.82
N GLU A 118 -20.43 27.51 -14.78
CA GLU A 118 -20.06 28.94 -14.76
C GLU A 118 -18.99 29.44 -15.76
N LEU A 119 -18.28 28.55 -16.46
CA LEU A 119 -17.10 28.92 -17.25
C LEU A 119 -17.41 29.44 -18.67
N THR A 120 -18.59 29.16 -19.24
CA THR A 120 -18.97 29.65 -20.59
C THR A 120 -19.63 31.03 -20.56
N ILE A 121 -20.26 31.44 -19.46
CA ILE A 121 -20.99 32.71 -19.33
C ILE A 121 -20.04 33.93 -19.43
N ILE A 122 -18.77 33.78 -19.06
CA ILE A 122 -17.80 34.89 -19.09
C ILE A 122 -17.28 35.18 -20.52
N ALA A 123 -17.37 34.20 -21.44
CA ALA A 123 -16.80 34.33 -22.79
C ALA A 123 -17.78 34.94 -23.82
N SER A 124 -19.09 34.80 -23.61
CA SER A 124 -20.14 35.37 -24.47
C SER A 124 -20.92 36.40 -23.67
N GLY A 125 -20.61 37.68 -23.83
CA GLY A 125 -21.23 38.80 -23.11
C GLY A 125 -22.71 39.06 -23.39
N ASP A 126 -23.48 38.03 -23.73
CA ASP A 126 -24.92 38.08 -23.93
C ASP A 126 -25.60 37.31 -22.80
N VAL A 127 -26.29 38.04 -21.93
CA VAL A 127 -27.16 37.49 -20.88
C VAL A 127 -28.47 37.05 -21.54
N PRO A 128 -28.83 35.76 -21.57
CA PRO A 128 -30.18 35.36 -21.94
C PRO A 128 -31.07 35.46 -20.68
N GLU A 129 -31.95 36.46 -20.63
CA GLU A 129 -32.95 36.67 -19.57
C GLU A 129 -34.09 35.62 -19.58
N SER A 130 -33.83 34.33 -19.86
CA SER A 130 -34.90 33.32 -19.89
C SER A 130 -34.52 31.88 -19.50
N SER A 131 -33.49 31.66 -18.69
CA SER A 131 -33.01 30.31 -18.33
C SER A 131 -33.00 30.00 -16.83
N ASP A 132 -33.93 30.56 -16.05
CA ASP A 132 -34.03 30.30 -14.60
C ASP A 132 -34.86 29.05 -14.26
N SER A 133 -35.64 28.49 -15.20
CA SER A 133 -36.48 27.31 -14.96
C SER A 133 -35.72 26.00 -15.16
N SER A 134 -35.01 25.82 -16.27
CA SER A 134 -34.22 24.62 -16.55
C SER A 134 -33.04 24.45 -15.59
N ARG A 135 -32.48 25.56 -15.08
CA ARG A 135 -31.35 25.54 -14.14
C ARG A 135 -31.69 24.95 -12.77
N GLY A 136 -32.93 25.11 -12.30
CA GLY A 136 -33.39 24.55 -11.02
C GLY A 136 -33.64 23.04 -11.08
N GLU A 137 -34.12 22.54 -12.23
CA GLU A 137 -34.42 21.10 -12.40
C GLU A 137 -33.16 20.24 -12.37
N PHE A 138 -32.04 20.72 -12.93
CA PHE A 138 -30.74 20.06 -12.81
C PHE A 138 -30.15 20.16 -11.40
N GLU A 139 -30.45 21.23 -10.66
CA GLU A 139 -30.03 21.38 -9.26
C GLU A 139 -30.70 20.34 -8.36
N ASP A 140 -31.98 20.03 -8.60
CA ASP A 140 -32.71 18.98 -7.88
C ASP A 140 -32.18 17.57 -8.19
N LEU A 141 -31.79 17.32 -9.45
CA LEU A 141 -31.14 16.08 -9.84
C LEU A 141 -29.76 15.89 -9.19
N VAL A 142 -28.98 16.97 -9.05
CA VAL A 142 -27.72 16.94 -8.30
C VAL A 142 -27.96 16.69 -6.81
N LYS A 143 -29.05 17.23 -6.22
CA LYS A 143 -29.45 16.91 -4.83
C LYS A 143 -29.74 15.42 -4.66
N VAL A 144 -30.41 14.77 -5.63
CA VAL A 144 -30.64 13.32 -5.60
C VAL A 144 -29.32 12.54 -5.56
N GLN A 145 -28.37 12.88 -6.44
CA GLN A 145 -27.04 12.26 -6.46
C GLN A 145 -26.32 12.46 -5.12
N ARG A 146 -26.34 13.69 -4.59
CA ARG A 146 -25.74 14.04 -3.31
C ARG A 146 -26.34 13.22 -2.17
N THR A 147 -27.67 13.06 -2.11
CA THR A 147 -28.28 12.27 -1.04
C THR A 147 -27.95 10.79 -1.14
N VAL A 148 -27.89 10.22 -2.35
CA VAL A 148 -27.42 8.84 -2.54
C VAL A 148 -25.99 8.68 -2.02
N GLN A 149 -25.09 9.60 -2.38
CA GLN A 149 -23.70 9.59 -1.90
C GLN A 149 -23.60 9.75 -0.37
N MET A 150 -24.33 10.69 0.22
CA MET A 150 -24.38 10.88 1.67
C MET A 150 -24.95 9.65 2.39
N THR A 151 -25.92 8.96 1.78
CA THR A 151 -26.47 7.71 2.30
C THR A 151 -25.38 6.63 2.36
N HIS A 152 -24.66 6.41 1.26
CA HIS A 152 -23.55 5.45 1.23
C HIS A 152 -22.44 5.83 2.20
N LEU A 153 -22.06 7.10 2.33
CA LEU A 153 -21.09 7.56 3.32
C LEU A 153 -21.55 7.31 4.76
N SER A 154 -22.82 7.58 5.07
CA SER A 154 -23.38 7.33 6.39
C SER A 154 -23.43 5.83 6.72
N ALA A 155 -23.75 4.98 5.73
CA ALA A 155 -23.74 3.54 5.87
C ALA A 155 -22.31 3.01 6.09
N LEU A 156 -21.34 3.52 5.33
CA LEU A 156 -19.93 3.19 5.49
C LEU A 156 -19.46 3.48 6.92
N ASN A 157 -19.76 4.66 7.46
CA ASN A 157 -19.46 4.99 8.87
C ASN A 157 -20.11 4.00 9.85
N LYS A 158 -21.39 3.67 9.66
CA LYS A 158 -22.09 2.69 10.53
C LYS A 158 -21.44 1.30 10.48
N TYR A 159 -20.98 0.86 9.30
CA TYR A 159 -20.27 -0.41 9.16
C TYR A 159 -18.90 -0.39 9.85
N ILE A 160 -18.18 0.74 9.80
CA ILE A 160 -16.93 0.89 10.56
C ILE A 160 -17.21 0.82 12.07
N GLU A 161 -18.21 1.55 12.55
CA GLU A 161 -18.59 1.58 13.98
C GLU A 161 -19.04 0.21 14.50
N SER A 162 -19.72 -0.59 13.67
CA SER A 162 -20.12 -1.95 14.00
C SER A 162 -18.99 -2.98 13.91
N GLY A 163 -17.84 -2.61 13.35
CA GLY A 163 -16.69 -3.47 13.11
C GLY A 163 -16.82 -4.36 11.86
N ASP A 164 -17.87 -4.19 11.06
CA ASP A 164 -18.07 -4.91 9.81
C ASP A 164 -17.31 -4.25 8.66
N LEU A 165 -15.99 -4.46 8.67
CA LEU A 165 -15.10 -3.87 7.68
C LEU A 165 -15.31 -4.43 6.26
N GLU A 166 -15.81 -5.66 6.10
CA GLU A 166 -16.04 -6.23 4.77
C GLU A 166 -17.21 -5.54 4.06
N SER A 167 -18.31 -5.32 4.77
CA SER A 167 -19.44 -4.53 4.25
C SER A 167 -19.04 -3.08 4.00
N ALA A 168 -18.23 -2.48 4.88
CA ALA A 168 -17.70 -1.12 4.67
C ALA A 168 -16.89 -1.01 3.38
N ILE A 169 -16.00 -1.99 3.12
CA ILE A 169 -15.19 -2.04 1.90
C ILE A 169 -16.06 -2.26 0.66
N SER A 170 -17.01 -3.19 0.72
CA SER A 170 -17.90 -3.47 -0.42
C SER A 170 -18.79 -2.27 -0.79
N ASN A 171 -19.12 -1.41 0.18
CA ASN A 171 -19.92 -0.21 -0.07
C ASN A 171 -19.15 0.90 -0.80
N ILE A 172 -17.81 0.82 -0.88
CA ILE A 172 -16.98 1.78 -1.62
C ILE A 172 -17.35 1.84 -3.10
N ARG A 173 -17.80 0.74 -3.70
CA ARG A 173 -18.12 0.66 -5.13
C ARG A 173 -19.21 1.65 -5.60
N TYR A 174 -20.03 2.13 -4.67
CA TYR A 174 -21.12 3.07 -4.95
C TYR A 174 -20.73 4.53 -4.70
N ILE A 175 -19.47 4.80 -4.35
CA ILE A 175 -18.98 6.14 -4.06
C ILE A 175 -18.40 6.79 -5.32
N HIS A 176 -18.90 7.98 -5.65
CA HIS A 176 -18.49 8.78 -6.80
C HIS A 176 -18.24 10.23 -6.40
N LEU A 177 -17.03 10.74 -6.66
CA LEU A 177 -16.62 12.09 -6.24
C LEU A 177 -17.38 13.21 -6.98
N ASP A 178 -17.86 12.95 -8.19
CA ASP A 178 -18.50 13.96 -9.04
C ASP A 178 -20.00 14.16 -8.73
N PHE A 179 -20.52 13.52 -7.68
CA PHE A 179 -21.96 13.47 -7.37
C PHE A 179 -22.37 14.44 -6.24
N GLY A 180 -21.66 15.56 -6.10
CA GLY A 180 -22.09 16.71 -5.30
C GLY A 180 -21.73 16.67 -3.81
N VAL A 181 -20.83 15.78 -3.40
CA VAL A 181 -20.25 15.74 -2.04
C VAL A 181 -18.78 16.15 -2.13
N ASP A 182 -18.31 16.93 -1.16
CA ASP A 182 -16.94 17.43 -1.16
C ASP A 182 -15.92 16.31 -0.85
N GLU A 183 -14.83 16.26 -1.62
CA GLU A 183 -13.68 15.36 -1.41
C GLU A 183 -13.23 15.21 0.07
N PRO A 184 -13.10 16.28 0.89
CA PRO A 184 -12.74 16.15 2.30
C PRO A 184 -13.68 15.26 3.11
N GLU A 185 -14.98 15.20 2.80
CA GLU A 185 -15.94 14.35 3.52
C GLU A 185 -15.64 12.87 3.26
N TYR A 186 -15.43 12.51 1.99
CA TYR A 186 -14.99 11.16 1.60
C TYR A 186 -13.66 10.80 2.25
N ARG A 187 -12.69 11.72 2.19
CA ARG A 187 -11.36 11.53 2.75
C ARG A 187 -11.39 11.24 4.25
N MET A 188 -12.24 11.94 5.01
CA MET A 188 -12.36 11.71 6.46
C MET A 188 -12.85 10.30 6.76
N VAL A 189 -13.89 9.85 6.08
CA VAL A 189 -14.49 8.51 6.28
C VAL A 189 -13.53 7.40 5.87
N LEU A 190 -12.86 7.55 4.72
CA LEU A 190 -11.81 6.62 4.28
C LEU A 190 -10.63 6.58 5.25
N LYS A 191 -10.21 7.74 5.76
CA LYS A 191 -9.13 7.80 6.75
C LYS A 191 -9.50 7.07 8.02
N TYR A 192 -10.77 7.11 8.42
CA TYR A 192 -11.25 6.33 9.56
C TYR A 192 -11.24 4.82 9.26
N LEU A 193 -11.76 4.39 8.11
CA LEU A 193 -11.74 2.98 7.69
C LEU A 193 -10.31 2.42 7.63
N ILE A 194 -9.40 3.12 6.96
CA ILE A 194 -8.01 2.69 6.79
C ILE A 194 -7.31 2.63 8.15
N LYS A 195 -7.58 3.57 9.06
CA LYS A 195 -7.04 3.51 10.43
C LYS A 195 -7.54 2.30 11.21
N GLU A 196 -8.82 1.95 11.12
CA GLU A 196 -9.35 0.75 11.78
C GLU A 196 -8.73 -0.53 11.20
N ILE A 197 -8.58 -0.61 9.88
CA ILE A 197 -7.84 -1.71 9.21
C ILE A 197 -6.37 -1.72 9.66
N TRP A 198 -5.75 -0.55 9.80
CA TRP A 198 -4.36 -0.40 10.23
C TRP A 198 -4.14 -0.83 11.67
N ILE A 199 -5.05 -0.54 12.58
CA ILE A 199 -4.97 -0.96 14.00
C ILE A 199 -5.01 -2.50 14.10
N GLN A 200 -5.75 -3.16 13.20
CA GLN A 200 -5.81 -4.62 13.13
C GLN A 200 -4.52 -5.25 12.57
N LYS A 201 -3.55 -4.45 12.11
CA LYS A 201 -2.20 -4.90 11.72
C LYS A 201 -1.43 -5.38 12.96
N GLY A 202 -1.73 -6.60 13.39
CA GLY A 202 -1.05 -7.34 14.45
C GLY A 202 0.08 -8.25 13.95
N GLY A 203 0.77 -8.93 14.89
CA GLY A 203 1.97 -9.71 14.63
C GLY A 203 1.82 -10.89 13.66
N TYR A 204 2.47 -10.70 12.50
CA TYR A 204 3.27 -11.62 11.70
C TYR A 204 2.68 -12.75 10.85
N GLU A 205 1.40 -13.10 10.92
CA GLU A 205 0.85 -13.97 9.85
C GLU A 205 -0.61 -13.68 9.51
N GLU A 206 -1.55 -14.05 10.37
CA GLU A 206 -2.98 -13.91 10.06
C GLU A 206 -3.43 -12.44 9.98
N ALA A 207 -2.93 -11.60 10.88
CA ALA A 207 -3.28 -10.19 10.94
C ALA A 207 -2.67 -9.36 9.79
N GLN A 208 -1.44 -9.68 9.36
CA GLN A 208 -0.78 -9.02 8.22
C GLN A 208 -1.44 -9.42 6.89
N ASN A 209 -1.75 -10.72 6.71
CA ASN A 209 -2.46 -11.19 5.52
C ASN A 209 -3.88 -10.63 5.47
N SER A 210 -4.55 -10.52 6.61
CA SER A 210 -5.86 -9.87 6.72
C SER A 210 -5.80 -8.39 6.31
N PHE A 211 -4.79 -7.64 6.80
CA PHE A 211 -4.56 -6.25 6.37
C PHE A 211 -4.35 -6.14 4.86
N GLN A 212 -3.45 -6.95 4.28
CA GLN A 212 -3.17 -6.91 2.84
C GLN A 212 -4.40 -7.27 2.00
N ASN A 213 -5.16 -8.29 2.41
CA ASN A 213 -6.38 -8.69 1.72
C ASN A 213 -7.44 -7.59 1.78
N LYS A 214 -7.64 -6.96 2.94
CA LYS A 214 -8.59 -5.83 3.09
C LYS A 214 -8.18 -4.63 2.24
N MET A 215 -6.90 -4.28 2.22
CA MET A 215 -6.41 -3.20 1.35
C MET A 215 -6.60 -3.54 -0.14
N LEU A 216 -6.34 -4.78 -0.55
CA LEU A 216 -6.56 -5.23 -1.92
C LEU A 216 -8.04 -5.16 -2.31
N LEU A 217 -8.94 -5.55 -1.41
CA LEU A 217 -10.38 -5.41 -1.61
C LEU A 217 -10.76 -3.94 -1.76
N MET A 218 -10.25 -3.03 -0.92
CA MET A 218 -10.49 -1.58 -1.08
C MET A 218 -10.08 -1.08 -2.46
N TYR A 219 -8.90 -1.45 -2.94
CA TYR A 219 -8.45 -1.07 -4.28
C TYR A 219 -9.35 -1.65 -5.38
N THR A 220 -9.79 -2.89 -5.21
CA THR A 220 -10.70 -3.55 -6.16
C THR A 220 -12.06 -2.86 -6.22
N GLU A 221 -12.63 -2.50 -5.07
CA GLU A 221 -13.93 -1.80 -5.00
C GLU A 221 -13.82 -0.33 -5.45
N SER A 222 -12.68 0.31 -5.24
CA SER A 222 -12.43 1.65 -5.78
C SER A 222 -12.35 1.65 -7.31
N LEU A 223 -11.79 0.58 -7.88
CA LEU A 223 -11.75 0.37 -9.33
C LEU A 223 -13.12 0.01 -9.90
N SER A 224 -13.96 -0.74 -9.17
CA SER A 224 -15.32 -1.06 -9.60
C SER A 224 -16.21 0.20 -9.63
N ALA A 225 -15.98 1.17 -8.75
CA ALA A 225 -16.57 2.50 -8.80
C ALA A 225 -16.14 3.34 -10.04
N ASN A 226 -15.16 2.87 -10.83
CA ASN A 226 -14.58 3.60 -11.96
C ASN A 226 -14.00 4.99 -11.56
N CYS A 227 -13.59 5.16 -10.30
CA CYS A 227 -13.06 6.41 -9.77
C CYS A 227 -11.55 6.31 -9.46
N THR A 228 -10.71 6.68 -10.43
CA THR A 228 -9.24 6.63 -10.26
C THR A 228 -8.73 7.61 -9.20
N GLN A 229 -9.43 8.73 -9.00
CA GLN A 229 -9.10 9.72 -7.97
C GLN A 229 -9.23 9.13 -6.56
N PHE A 230 -10.15 8.20 -6.35
CA PHE A 230 -10.33 7.53 -5.06
C PHE A 230 -9.11 6.69 -4.67
N LEU A 231 -8.44 6.08 -5.64
CA LEU A 231 -7.17 5.37 -5.42
C LEU A 231 -6.10 6.33 -4.90
N HIS A 232 -6.00 7.53 -5.49
CA HIS A 232 -5.05 8.54 -5.03
C HIS A 232 -5.36 9.03 -3.62
N ILE A 233 -6.64 9.15 -3.24
CA ILE A 233 -7.03 9.51 -1.87
C ILE A 233 -6.62 8.40 -0.90
N ILE A 234 -6.87 7.14 -1.23
CA ILE A 234 -6.47 5.97 -0.42
C ILE A 234 -4.94 5.93 -0.27
N GLU A 235 -4.20 6.07 -1.36
CA GLU A 235 -2.73 6.11 -1.37
C GLU A 235 -2.21 7.27 -0.50
N ALA A 236 -2.76 8.47 -0.64
CA ALA A 236 -2.37 9.62 0.16
C ALA A 236 -2.62 9.41 1.67
N ILE A 237 -3.73 8.76 2.03
CA ILE A 237 -4.02 8.42 3.42
C ILE A 237 -3.02 7.38 3.95
N GLN A 238 -2.70 6.35 3.15
CA GLN A 238 -1.68 5.36 3.54
C GLN A 238 -0.31 6.01 3.76
N ASP A 239 0.07 6.93 2.89
CA ASP A 239 1.33 7.67 2.97
C ASP A 239 1.40 8.53 4.23
N GLU A 240 0.30 9.20 4.60
CA GLU A 240 0.21 9.93 5.86
C GLU A 240 0.39 9.02 7.07
N LEU A 241 -0.31 7.88 7.11
CA LEU A 241 -0.22 6.94 8.24
C LEU A 241 1.17 6.33 8.37
N LEU A 242 1.80 5.99 7.26
CA LEU A 242 3.18 5.50 7.22
C LEU A 242 4.17 6.60 7.64
N THR A 243 3.97 7.83 7.20
CA THR A 243 4.81 8.97 7.59
C THR A 243 4.72 9.22 9.10
N ASP A 244 3.51 9.20 9.66
CA ASP A 244 3.29 9.27 11.11
C ASP A 244 4.03 8.15 11.86
N GLU A 245 4.06 6.93 11.31
CA GLU A 245 4.80 5.80 11.89
C GLU A 245 6.32 5.98 11.78
N ILE A 246 6.82 6.50 10.65
CA ILE A 246 8.24 6.81 10.45
C ILE A 246 8.69 7.87 11.46
N GLU A 247 7.95 8.96 11.60
CA GLU A 247 8.27 10.05 12.53
C GLU A 247 8.26 9.58 13.99
N LYS A 248 7.27 8.78 14.40
CA LYS A 248 7.21 8.20 15.75
C LYS A 248 8.42 7.33 16.06
N ASN A 249 8.90 6.56 15.07
CA ASN A 249 10.01 5.63 15.24
C ASN A 249 11.39 6.26 14.95
N GLN A 250 11.44 7.52 14.49
CA GLN A 250 12.68 8.21 14.15
C GLN A 250 13.62 8.41 15.36
N HIS A 251 13.10 8.28 16.59
CA HIS A 251 13.85 8.37 17.82
C HIS A 251 14.62 7.09 18.20
N VAL A 252 14.40 5.96 17.52
CA VAL A 252 15.17 4.72 17.73
C VAL A 252 16.48 4.82 16.96
N VAL A 253 17.43 5.54 17.56
CA VAL A 253 18.77 5.77 17.00
C VAL A 253 19.76 4.79 17.63
N LEU A 254 20.43 3.98 16.82
CA LEU A 254 21.56 3.14 17.25
C LEU A 254 22.83 3.63 16.57
N ASP A 255 23.79 4.09 17.37
CA ASP A 255 25.07 4.65 16.91
C ASP A 255 24.92 5.86 15.95
N ASN A 256 24.01 6.79 16.26
CA ASN A 256 23.69 7.96 15.44
C ASN A 256 23.09 7.64 14.06
N VAL A 257 22.69 6.38 13.82
CA VAL A 257 21.97 5.94 12.62
C VAL A 257 20.55 5.56 13.03
N PRO A 258 19.50 6.17 12.44
CA PRO A 258 18.13 5.72 12.63
C PRO A 258 17.97 4.34 11.99
N ILE A 259 17.51 3.35 12.76
CA ILE A 259 17.17 2.04 12.19
C ILE A 259 15.77 2.15 11.60
N PRO A 260 15.56 1.80 10.31
CA PRO A 260 14.22 1.70 9.76
C PRO A 260 13.37 0.75 10.59
N PHE A 261 12.19 1.21 11.02
CA PHE A 261 11.27 0.39 11.80
C PHE A 261 10.91 -0.95 11.13
N PRO A 262 10.86 -1.10 9.78
CA PRO A 262 10.63 -2.41 9.17
C PRO A 262 11.74 -3.43 9.49
N LEU A 263 13.00 -2.97 9.58
CA LEU A 263 14.12 -3.81 10.01
C LEU A 263 14.04 -4.13 11.51
N GLN A 264 13.60 -3.18 12.33
CA GLN A 264 13.39 -3.42 13.75
C GLN A 264 12.33 -4.50 14.00
N ASN A 265 11.19 -4.40 13.31
CA ASN A 265 10.11 -5.38 13.38
C ASN A 265 10.58 -6.75 12.87
N TYR A 266 11.35 -6.78 11.78
CA TYR A 266 11.94 -8.01 11.26
C TYR A 266 12.84 -8.71 12.30
N LEU A 267 13.73 -7.95 12.96
CA LEU A 267 14.62 -8.49 13.97
C LEU A 267 13.88 -8.98 15.23
N THR A 268 12.82 -8.28 15.64
CA THR A 268 11.99 -8.73 16.78
C THR A 268 11.21 -10.00 16.42
N ALA A 269 10.69 -10.10 15.20
CA ALA A 269 9.98 -11.28 14.70
C ALA A 269 10.90 -12.51 14.62
N LEU A 270 12.13 -12.34 14.13
CA LEU A 270 13.11 -13.42 14.11
C LEU A 270 13.44 -13.93 15.51
N LYS A 271 13.66 -13.02 16.48
CA LYS A 271 13.90 -13.38 17.88
C LYS A 271 12.74 -14.17 18.48
N LEU A 272 11.49 -13.80 18.15
CA LEU A 272 10.29 -14.49 18.61
C LEU A 272 10.10 -15.85 17.92
N GLY A 273 10.37 -15.96 16.62
CA GLY A 273 10.31 -17.23 15.88
C GLY A 273 11.31 -18.26 16.37
N CYS A 274 12.48 -17.83 16.83
CA CYS A 274 13.48 -18.71 17.43
C CYS A 274 13.03 -19.37 18.75
N THR A 275 12.03 -18.82 19.46
CA THR A 275 11.57 -19.38 20.74
C THR A 275 10.40 -20.35 20.60
N THR A 276 9.65 -20.29 19.50
CA THR A 276 8.41 -21.07 19.31
C THR A 276 8.58 -22.38 18.53
N GLY A 277 9.75 -22.62 17.92
CA GLY A 277 10.07 -23.91 17.29
C GLY A 277 9.31 -24.23 16.00
N LEU A 278 8.70 -23.21 15.37
CA LEU A 278 8.01 -23.33 14.07
C LEU A 278 8.98 -23.70 12.94
N ASP A 279 8.45 -24.26 11.85
CA ASP A 279 9.20 -24.63 10.63
C ASP A 279 10.03 -23.43 10.12
N ASN A 280 11.29 -23.41 10.56
CA ASN A 280 12.09 -22.20 10.67
C ASN A 280 12.32 -21.52 9.31
N GLN A 281 12.29 -22.28 8.21
CA GLN A 281 12.60 -21.76 6.88
C GLN A 281 11.43 -21.03 6.21
N LYS A 282 10.20 -21.57 6.28
CA LYS A 282 9.02 -20.92 5.65
C LYS A 282 8.68 -19.62 6.35
N PHE A 283 8.70 -19.65 7.68
CA PHE A 283 8.47 -18.48 8.53
C PHE A 283 9.50 -17.37 8.27
N GLN A 284 10.80 -17.71 8.25
CA GLN A 284 11.86 -16.75 7.91
C GLN A 284 11.68 -16.13 6.51
N THR A 285 11.30 -16.94 5.51
CA THR A 285 11.10 -16.46 4.15
C THR A 285 9.90 -15.50 4.07
N MET A 286 8.81 -15.82 4.78
CA MET A 286 7.62 -14.95 4.84
C MET A 286 7.93 -13.60 5.50
N ILE A 287 8.58 -13.61 6.68
CA ILE A 287 8.94 -12.38 7.38
C ILE A 287 9.93 -11.56 6.54
N ALA A 288 10.87 -12.20 5.86
CA ALA A 288 11.81 -11.52 4.96
C ALA A 288 11.07 -10.83 3.81
N HIS A 289 10.12 -11.51 3.16
CA HIS A 289 9.32 -10.92 2.10
C HIS A 289 8.47 -9.74 2.60
N SER A 290 7.84 -9.88 3.76
CA SER A 290 7.07 -8.79 4.39
C SER A 290 7.95 -7.59 4.71
N CYS A 291 9.12 -7.82 5.31
CA CYS A 291 10.09 -6.77 5.62
C CYS A 291 10.57 -6.07 4.35
N MET A 292 10.88 -6.81 3.28
CA MET A 292 11.27 -6.21 2.01
C MET A 292 10.18 -5.30 1.45
N GLY A 293 8.91 -5.74 1.44
CA GLY A 293 7.78 -4.92 1.00
C GLY A 293 7.67 -3.62 1.80
N ASP A 294 7.72 -3.71 3.12
CA ASP A 294 7.67 -2.56 4.02
C ASP A 294 8.90 -1.64 3.84
N MET A 295 10.08 -2.19 3.54
CA MET A 295 11.30 -1.43 3.25
C MET A 295 11.20 -0.61 1.95
N TYR A 296 10.54 -1.13 0.91
CA TYR A 296 10.29 -0.35 -0.31
C TYR A 296 9.37 0.84 -0.05
N GLN A 297 8.31 0.63 0.74
CA GLN A 297 7.40 1.71 1.13
C GLN A 297 8.11 2.75 2.00
N TYR A 298 8.89 2.29 2.98
CA TYR A 298 9.71 3.15 3.82
C TYR A 298 10.68 3.99 2.99
N ALA A 299 11.40 3.40 2.05
CA ALA A 299 12.36 4.09 1.19
C ALA A 299 11.70 5.15 0.31
N ARG A 300 10.51 4.84 -0.24
CA ARG A 300 9.73 5.80 -1.04
C ARG A 300 9.35 7.05 -0.24
N LEU A 301 8.93 6.89 1.01
CA LEU A 301 8.45 7.99 1.86
C LEU A 301 9.58 8.75 2.56
N SER A 302 10.58 8.04 3.07
CA SER A 302 11.73 8.65 3.76
C SER A 302 12.77 9.26 2.80
N GLY A 303 12.73 8.87 1.52
CA GLY A 303 13.77 9.21 0.53
C GLY A 303 15.10 8.48 0.75
N ALA A 304 15.17 7.53 1.71
CA ALA A 304 16.38 6.78 2.02
C ALA A 304 16.56 5.59 1.06
N HIS A 305 17.81 5.28 0.71
CA HIS A 305 18.10 4.14 -0.16
C HIS A 305 18.11 2.83 0.65
N ILE A 306 17.36 1.81 0.19
CA ILE A 306 17.19 0.54 0.92
C ILE A 306 18.54 -0.13 1.24
N LEU A 307 19.43 -0.23 0.25
CA LEU A 307 20.74 -0.85 0.49
C LEU A 307 21.60 -0.04 1.44
N GLU A 308 21.46 1.29 1.46
CA GLU A 308 22.18 2.15 2.41
C GLU A 308 21.66 1.91 3.83
N CYS A 309 20.35 1.84 4.02
CA CYS A 309 19.73 1.52 5.30
C CYS A 309 20.18 0.14 5.82
N VAL A 310 20.16 -0.89 4.96
CA VAL A 310 20.59 -2.25 5.30
C VAL A 310 22.08 -2.29 5.65
N MET A 311 22.93 -1.66 4.84
CA MET A 311 24.37 -1.56 5.10
C MET A 311 24.66 -0.84 6.41
N ASN A 312 24.04 0.31 6.66
CA ASN A 312 24.25 1.09 7.89
C ASN A 312 23.79 0.32 9.13
N CYS A 313 22.64 -0.36 9.04
CA CYS A 313 22.15 -1.22 10.13
C CYS A 313 23.11 -2.39 10.40
N ALA A 314 23.58 -3.07 9.34
CA ALA A 314 24.52 -4.18 9.46
C ALA A 314 25.87 -3.73 10.04
N LEU A 315 26.44 -2.62 9.55
CA LEU A 315 27.70 -2.06 10.07
C LEU A 315 27.58 -1.55 11.51
N SER A 316 26.44 -0.94 11.88
CA SER A 316 26.13 -0.57 13.27
C SER A 316 26.07 -1.81 14.17
N ALA A 317 25.43 -2.90 13.72
CA ALA A 317 25.41 -4.16 14.45
C ALA A 317 26.83 -4.76 14.60
N VAL A 318 27.67 -4.69 13.55
CA VAL A 318 29.08 -5.14 13.63
C VAL A 318 29.87 -4.31 14.64
N LYS A 319 29.72 -2.97 14.63
CA LYS A 319 30.36 -2.07 15.59
C LYS A 319 29.97 -2.38 17.04
N ARG A 320 28.71 -2.77 17.26
CA ARG A 320 28.16 -3.26 18.55
C ARG A 320 28.48 -4.72 18.86
N GLU A 321 29.31 -5.38 18.06
CA GLU A 321 29.68 -6.79 18.19
C GLU A 321 28.52 -7.80 18.05
N GLN A 322 27.36 -7.36 17.57
CA GLN A 322 26.17 -8.17 17.34
C GLN A 322 26.20 -8.81 15.95
N LEU A 323 27.13 -9.74 15.73
CA LEU A 323 27.32 -10.36 14.41
C LEU A 323 26.11 -11.17 13.93
N GLN A 324 25.32 -11.74 14.83
CA GLN A 324 24.09 -12.45 14.45
C GLN A 324 23.04 -11.47 13.89
N GLU A 325 22.86 -10.32 14.54
CA GLU A 325 21.95 -9.27 14.08
C GLU A 325 22.37 -8.76 12.68
N ALA A 326 23.67 -8.58 12.45
CA ALA A 326 24.19 -8.23 11.12
C ALA A 326 23.87 -9.31 10.07
N CYS A 327 23.98 -10.59 10.43
CA CYS A 327 23.62 -11.70 9.53
C CYS A 327 22.13 -11.76 9.23
N ASP A 328 21.30 -11.51 10.23
CA ASP A 328 19.86 -11.50 10.10
C ASP A 328 19.43 -10.37 9.15
N VAL A 329 19.95 -9.15 9.33
CA VAL A 329 19.72 -8.02 8.42
C VAL A 329 20.19 -8.33 7.00
N LEU A 330 21.40 -8.87 6.86
CA LEU A 330 21.99 -9.22 5.55
C LEU A 330 21.33 -10.45 4.90
N SER A 331 20.48 -11.18 5.61
CA SER A 331 19.72 -12.28 4.99
C SER A 331 18.71 -11.77 3.97
N LEU A 332 18.27 -10.52 4.09
CA LEU A 332 17.43 -9.82 3.10
C LEU A 332 18.20 -9.56 1.79
N PHE A 333 19.50 -9.27 1.88
CA PHE A 333 20.36 -8.96 0.74
C PHE A 333 21.72 -9.67 0.86
N PRO A 334 21.78 -10.98 0.60
CA PRO A 334 23.00 -11.79 0.85
C PRO A 334 24.24 -11.32 0.07
N LEU A 335 24.05 -10.68 -1.08
CA LEU A 335 25.14 -10.15 -1.91
C LEU A 335 25.92 -8.99 -1.25
N LEU A 336 25.35 -8.36 -0.21
CA LEU A 336 26.04 -7.32 0.56
C LEU A 336 27.01 -7.88 1.62
N GLN A 337 26.93 -9.18 1.94
CA GLN A 337 27.76 -9.80 2.98
C GLN A 337 29.27 -9.57 2.80
N PRO A 338 29.85 -9.69 1.59
CA PRO A 338 31.29 -9.45 1.38
C PRO A 338 31.67 -8.01 1.67
N LEU A 339 30.84 -7.07 1.25
CA LEU A 339 31.09 -5.65 1.45
C LEU A 339 31.06 -5.31 2.94
N VAL A 340 30.08 -5.82 3.69
CA VAL A 340 30.02 -5.66 5.15
C VAL A 340 31.18 -6.38 5.85
N ALA A 341 31.61 -7.55 5.36
CA ALA A 341 32.77 -8.25 5.92
C ALA A 341 34.06 -7.43 5.78
N ALA A 342 34.29 -6.84 4.59
CA ALA A 342 35.44 -5.98 4.33
C ALA A 342 35.37 -4.66 5.13
N MET A 343 34.26 -3.93 5.06
CA MET A 343 34.11 -2.63 5.74
C MET A 343 34.01 -2.78 7.28
N GLY A 344 33.35 -3.83 7.75
CA GLY A 344 33.19 -4.11 9.18
C GLY A 344 34.49 -4.51 9.87
N TRP A 345 35.51 -4.91 9.11
CA TRP A 345 36.84 -5.24 9.61
C TRP A 345 37.49 -4.09 10.40
N ASP A 346 37.39 -2.87 9.86
CA ASP A 346 37.99 -1.68 10.45
C ASP A 346 37.25 -1.19 11.68
N LEU A 347 35.94 -1.44 11.74
CA LEU A 347 35.10 -1.12 12.90
C LEU A 347 35.46 -1.96 14.14
N LEU A 348 36.19 -3.07 13.96
CA LEU A 348 36.61 -3.99 15.03
C LEU A 348 38.11 -3.87 15.37
N SER A 349 38.68 -2.65 15.31
CA SER A 349 40.08 -2.38 15.62
C SER A 349 40.51 -2.97 16.98
N GLY A 350 41.58 -3.78 16.99
CA GLY A 350 42.14 -4.42 18.20
C GLY A 350 41.41 -5.68 18.68
N LYS A 351 40.31 -6.09 18.01
CA LYS A 351 39.48 -7.23 18.41
C LYS A 351 39.64 -8.41 17.43
N THR A 352 40.76 -9.12 17.49
CA THR A 352 41.09 -10.22 16.55
C THR A 352 40.06 -11.35 16.57
N SER A 353 39.61 -11.76 17.76
CA SER A 353 38.60 -12.80 17.94
C SER A 353 37.29 -12.45 17.22
N MET A 354 36.85 -11.20 17.33
CA MET A 354 35.64 -10.70 16.67
C MET A 354 35.82 -10.55 15.16
N ARG A 355 36.98 -10.10 14.69
CA ARG A 355 37.34 -10.06 13.26
C ARG A 355 37.32 -11.45 12.63
N LYS A 356 37.88 -12.46 13.32
CA LYS A 356 37.82 -13.86 12.88
C LYS A 356 36.38 -14.37 12.84
N LYS A 357 35.59 -14.07 13.87
CA LYS A 357 34.16 -14.42 13.88
C LYS A 357 33.37 -13.73 12.75
N LEU A 358 33.65 -12.46 12.45
CA LEU A 358 33.05 -11.71 11.35
C LEU A 358 33.30 -12.41 10.00
N MET A 359 34.56 -12.72 9.68
CA MET A 359 34.93 -13.38 8.43
C MET A 359 34.31 -14.78 8.32
N LEU A 360 34.32 -15.56 9.41
CA LEU A 360 33.69 -16.89 9.42
C LEU A 360 32.18 -16.82 9.19
N THR A 361 31.51 -15.79 9.74
CA THR A 361 30.06 -15.70 9.66
C THR A 361 29.59 -15.12 8.32
N LEU A 362 30.18 -14.01 7.86
CA LEU A 362 29.72 -13.29 6.66
C LEU A 362 30.39 -13.75 5.35
N TRP A 363 31.68 -14.07 5.36
CA TRP A 363 32.39 -14.52 4.15
C TRP A 363 32.22 -16.03 3.91
N MET A 364 32.39 -16.86 4.95
CA MET A 364 32.53 -18.32 4.78
C MET A 364 31.23 -19.13 4.84
N SER A 365 30.18 -18.66 5.51
CA SER A 365 29.04 -19.55 5.88
C SER A 365 28.01 -19.78 4.77
N LYS A 366 27.82 -18.83 3.84
CA LYS A 366 26.81 -18.92 2.74
C LYS A 366 27.20 -18.19 1.46
N SER A 367 28.05 -17.16 1.54
CA SER A 367 28.33 -16.27 0.41
C SER A 367 29.03 -16.96 -0.78
N GLN A 368 29.87 -17.98 -0.55
CA GLN A 368 30.50 -18.75 -1.63
C GLN A 368 29.55 -19.81 -2.22
N ALA A 369 28.62 -20.36 -1.43
CA ALA A 369 27.68 -21.38 -1.91
C ALA A 369 26.60 -20.79 -2.82
N VAL A 370 25.98 -19.66 -2.42
CA VAL A 370 24.97 -18.96 -3.22
C VAL A 370 25.57 -18.43 -4.53
N ARG A 371 26.82 -17.93 -4.49
CA ARG A 371 27.52 -17.43 -5.70
C ARG A 371 27.93 -18.55 -6.67
N MET A 372 28.22 -19.76 -6.19
CA MET A 372 28.47 -20.89 -7.09
C MET A 372 27.22 -21.35 -7.85
N GLU A 373 26.03 -21.18 -7.29
CA GLU A 373 24.77 -21.50 -7.97
C GLU A 373 24.41 -20.44 -9.03
N GLU A 374 24.57 -19.14 -8.73
CA GLU A 374 24.22 -18.03 -9.64
C GLU A 374 25.27 -17.73 -10.74
N SER A 375 26.56 -18.03 -10.49
CA SER A 375 27.64 -17.88 -11.48
C SER A 375 27.51 -18.78 -12.71
N SER A 376 26.59 -19.76 -12.69
CA SER A 376 26.26 -20.59 -13.84
C SER A 376 25.41 -19.86 -14.90
N PHE A 377 24.75 -18.76 -14.55
CA PHE A 377 23.87 -18.01 -15.46
C PHE A 377 24.57 -16.93 -16.29
N TYR A 378 25.73 -16.44 -15.86
CA TYR A 378 26.56 -15.51 -16.64
C TYR A 378 27.82 -16.23 -17.15
N GLY A 379 27.83 -16.52 -18.46
CA GLY A 379 28.81 -17.40 -19.08
C GLY A 379 30.27 -16.94 -19.00
N LYS A 380 31.14 -17.94 -18.91
CA LYS A 380 32.56 -18.02 -19.33
C LYS A 380 33.54 -16.92 -18.89
N GLN A 381 34.43 -17.31 -17.96
CA GLN A 381 35.89 -17.06 -17.99
C GLN A 381 36.37 -15.64 -18.37
N SER A 382 35.90 -14.61 -17.67
CA SER A 382 36.74 -13.42 -17.45
C SER A 382 36.94 -13.25 -15.94
N ASP A 383 38.05 -13.81 -15.45
CA ASP A 383 38.59 -13.76 -14.09
C ASP A 383 39.01 -12.33 -13.70
N GLU A 384 38.06 -11.40 -13.63
CA GLU A 384 38.25 -10.20 -12.81
C GLU A 384 37.63 -10.49 -11.44
N MET A 385 38.46 -11.03 -10.55
CA MET A 385 38.12 -11.15 -9.13
C MET A 385 37.71 -9.76 -8.63
N SER A 386 36.48 -9.62 -8.15
CA SER A 386 35.98 -8.35 -7.61
C SER A 386 36.95 -7.82 -6.56
N CYS A 387 37.20 -6.51 -6.53
CA CYS A 387 38.07 -5.90 -5.52
C CYS A 387 37.61 -6.27 -4.10
N VAL A 388 36.29 -6.38 -3.86
CA VAL A 388 35.75 -6.78 -2.55
C VAL A 388 36.11 -8.23 -2.24
N ASP A 389 36.05 -9.12 -3.22
CA ASP A 389 36.41 -10.53 -3.04
C ASP A 389 37.90 -10.69 -2.76
N TYR A 390 38.73 -9.98 -3.52
CA TYR A 390 40.17 -9.91 -3.26
C TYR A 390 40.46 -9.42 -1.84
N LEU A 391 39.78 -8.36 -1.38
CA LEU A 391 39.93 -7.83 -0.03
C LEU A 391 39.51 -8.85 1.03
N CYS A 392 38.36 -9.52 0.87
CA CYS A 392 37.92 -10.55 1.81
C CYS A 392 38.87 -11.75 1.89
N ASP A 393 39.39 -12.22 0.76
CA ASP A 393 40.36 -13.32 0.73
C ASP A 393 41.71 -12.90 1.33
N LEU A 394 42.14 -11.67 1.07
CA LEU A 394 43.33 -11.07 1.67
C LEU A 394 43.19 -10.94 3.20
N LEU A 395 42.01 -10.53 3.68
CA LEU A 395 41.70 -10.47 5.12
C LEU A 395 41.71 -11.85 5.77
N CYS A 396 41.10 -12.86 5.13
CA CYS A 396 41.15 -14.25 5.59
C CYS A 396 42.60 -14.76 5.69
N PHE A 397 43.43 -14.46 4.68
CA PHE A 397 44.84 -14.84 4.67
C PHE A 397 45.61 -14.20 5.83
N HIS A 398 45.48 -12.89 6.05
CA HIS A 398 46.19 -12.21 7.14
C HIS A 398 45.77 -12.70 8.52
N LEU A 399 44.49 -13.00 8.72
CA LEU A 399 44.02 -13.63 9.95
C LEU A 399 44.65 -15.00 10.16
N ASP A 400 44.70 -15.83 9.12
CA ASP A 400 45.27 -17.17 9.23
C ASP A 400 46.75 -17.14 9.56
N VAL A 401 47.52 -16.23 8.95
CA VAL A 401 48.93 -16.03 9.27
C VAL A 401 49.11 -15.55 10.71
N ALA A 402 48.29 -14.61 11.18
CA ALA A 402 48.38 -14.10 12.53
C ALA A 402 47.98 -15.14 13.58
N SER A 403 46.88 -15.87 13.36
CA SER A 403 46.45 -16.98 14.19
C SER A 403 47.50 -18.10 14.24
N PHE A 404 48.11 -18.44 13.10
CA PHE A 404 49.21 -19.42 13.03
C PHE A 404 50.41 -19.00 13.88
N ALA A 405 50.89 -17.77 13.69
CA ALA A 405 52.03 -17.24 14.43
C ALA A 405 51.75 -17.19 15.94
N ALA A 406 50.56 -16.74 16.32
CA ALA A 406 50.14 -16.73 17.72
C ALA A 406 50.07 -18.14 18.32
N CYS A 407 49.53 -19.12 17.59
CA CYS A 407 49.42 -20.51 18.03
C CYS A 407 50.80 -21.16 18.25
N VAL A 408 51.70 -21.03 17.26
CA VAL A 408 53.06 -21.58 17.33
C VAL A 408 53.89 -20.93 18.44
N ASN A 409 53.83 -19.59 18.57
CA ASN A 409 54.55 -18.88 19.62
C ASN A 409 53.99 -19.16 21.02
N SER A 410 52.72 -19.55 21.12
CA SER A 410 52.10 -20.02 22.36
C SER A 410 52.43 -21.50 22.66
N GLY A 411 53.24 -22.17 21.84
CA GLY A 411 53.64 -23.57 22.01
C GLY A 411 52.55 -24.59 21.63
N HIS A 412 51.53 -24.17 20.88
CA HIS A 412 50.41 -25.02 20.47
C HIS A 412 50.63 -25.58 19.06
N ALA A 413 50.11 -26.78 18.81
CA ALA A 413 50.15 -27.39 17.48
C ALA A 413 49.04 -26.82 16.60
N TRP A 414 49.40 -26.35 15.39
CA TRP A 414 48.46 -25.85 14.40
C TRP A 414 47.96 -26.97 13.49
N ASN A 415 46.65 -27.03 13.24
CA ASN A 415 46.07 -27.95 12.26
C ASN A 415 45.11 -27.24 11.29
N SER A 416 44.71 -27.93 10.21
CA SER A 416 43.86 -27.36 9.16
C SER A 416 42.45 -26.95 9.63
N LYS A 417 42.00 -27.38 10.80
CA LYS A 417 40.71 -26.96 11.38
C LYS A 417 40.80 -25.60 12.08
N ASP A 418 42.01 -25.12 12.38
CA ASP A 418 42.25 -23.83 13.05
C ASP A 418 42.32 -22.66 12.05
N SER A 419 42.49 -23.00 10.77
CA SER A 419 42.53 -22.08 9.62
C SER A 419 41.13 -21.72 9.14
N ILE A 420 40.92 -20.42 8.92
CA ILE A 420 39.74 -19.81 8.31
C ILE A 420 39.64 -20.19 6.83
N LEU A 421 40.76 -20.21 6.10
CA LEU A 421 40.81 -20.57 4.68
C LEU A 421 40.41 -22.04 4.45
N PHE A 422 40.84 -22.94 5.34
CA PHE A 422 40.61 -24.39 5.21
C PHE A 422 39.40 -24.90 6.02
N SER A 423 38.75 -24.06 6.82
CA SER A 423 37.51 -24.35 7.56
C SER A 423 36.28 -24.62 6.67
N LYS A 424 36.42 -24.65 5.33
CA LYS A 424 35.32 -24.87 4.39
C LYS A 424 34.57 -26.18 4.69
N GLY A 425 33.27 -26.05 4.95
CA GLY A 425 32.32 -27.15 4.72
C GLY A 425 31.80 -27.94 5.92
N LYS A 426 31.89 -27.45 7.16
CA LYS A 426 31.09 -28.07 8.24
C LYS A 426 30.01 -27.11 8.74
N LYS A 427 28.75 -27.53 8.56
CA LYS A 427 27.57 -27.12 9.34
C LYS A 427 27.77 -27.49 10.82
N GLN A 428 28.82 -26.97 11.41
CA GLN A 428 29.10 -27.18 12.81
C GLN A 428 28.87 -25.83 13.45
N GLN A 429 27.73 -25.75 14.14
CA GLN A 429 27.63 -25.11 15.45
C GLN A 429 28.69 -25.70 16.40
N VAL A 430 29.98 -25.69 16.00
CA VAL A 430 31.08 -25.94 16.92
C VAL A 430 31.06 -24.72 17.81
N THR A 431 30.81 -25.01 19.07
CA THR A 431 30.88 -24.11 20.21
C THR A 431 32.03 -23.14 19.98
N TYR A 432 31.69 -21.91 19.56
CA TYR A 432 32.61 -20.81 19.29
C TYR A 432 33.47 -20.50 20.52
N GLU A 433 33.15 -21.08 21.68
CA GLU A 433 33.81 -20.86 22.95
C GLU A 433 35.01 -21.78 23.22
N LYS A 434 35.40 -22.71 22.32
CA LYS A 434 36.54 -23.61 22.63
C LYS A 434 37.79 -23.44 21.76
N ALA A 435 37.68 -22.82 20.59
CA ALA A 435 38.82 -22.67 19.67
C ALA A 435 39.62 -21.37 19.84
N PHE A 436 39.10 -20.39 20.58
CA PHE A 436 39.66 -19.03 20.64
C PHE A 436 40.41 -18.69 21.94
N PHE A 437 40.42 -19.60 22.92
CA PHE A 437 40.94 -19.32 24.26
C PHE A 437 42.42 -19.66 24.47
N HIS A 438 43.12 -20.10 23.41
CA HIS A 438 44.45 -20.71 23.54
C HIS A 438 45.58 -19.97 22.82
N THR A 439 45.30 -18.83 22.19
CA THR A 439 46.31 -18.03 21.49
C THR A 439 46.58 -16.72 22.23
N ASP A 440 47.85 -16.32 22.33
CA ASP A 440 48.22 -15.00 22.84
C ASP A 440 47.66 -13.89 21.92
N PRO A 441 46.66 -13.10 22.39
CA PRO A 441 46.04 -12.05 21.59
C PRO A 441 47.01 -10.92 21.26
N PHE A 442 48.09 -10.75 22.02
CA PHE A 442 49.11 -9.74 21.77
C PHE A 442 49.89 -10.06 20.50
N VAL A 443 50.35 -11.32 20.36
CA VAL A 443 51.10 -11.77 19.17
C VAL A 443 50.23 -11.69 17.92
N GLU A 444 48.97 -12.11 18.02
CA GLU A 444 48.04 -12.06 16.90
C GLU A 444 47.76 -10.61 16.45
N ASN A 445 47.46 -9.71 17.40
CA ASN A 445 47.26 -8.30 17.09
C ASN A 445 48.52 -7.64 16.51
N PHE A 446 49.70 -7.93 17.06
CA PHE A 446 50.96 -7.36 16.59
C PHE A 446 51.25 -7.76 15.13
N VAL A 447 51.04 -9.05 14.79
CA VAL A 447 51.21 -9.54 13.43
C VAL A 447 50.17 -8.89 12.51
N LEU A 448 48.91 -8.78 12.93
CA LEU A 448 47.86 -8.12 12.14
C LEU A 448 48.11 -6.63 11.92
N GLU A 449 48.58 -5.88 12.91
CA GLU A 449 48.94 -4.46 12.75
C GLU A 449 50.12 -4.28 11.79
N ARG A 450 51.10 -5.18 11.85
CA ARG A 450 52.24 -5.21 10.93
C ARG A 450 51.82 -5.52 9.49
N LEU A 451 50.87 -6.44 9.31
CA LEU A 451 50.34 -6.79 7.99
C LEU A 451 49.38 -5.71 7.45
N ALA A 452 48.55 -5.12 8.32
CA ALA A 452 47.57 -4.09 7.96
C ALA A 452 48.21 -2.73 7.59
N THR A 453 49.40 -2.42 8.10
CA THR A 453 50.14 -1.21 7.69
C THR A 453 50.75 -1.33 6.28
N GLN A 454 50.75 -2.54 5.69
CA GLN A 454 51.32 -2.82 4.37
C GLN A 454 50.26 -3.14 3.31
N THR A 455 48.98 -3.15 3.66
CA THR A 455 47.91 -3.53 2.76
C THR A 455 47.09 -2.33 2.28
N PRO A 456 46.60 -2.37 1.02
CA PRO A 456 45.68 -1.36 0.48
C PRO A 456 44.27 -1.39 1.10
N LEU A 457 44.11 -2.02 2.27
CA LEU A 457 42.87 -2.09 3.04
C LEU A 457 42.56 -0.79 3.79
N ARG A 458 43.59 0.00 4.10
CA ARG A 458 43.47 1.42 4.50
C ARG A 458 43.64 2.30 3.28
#